data_AF-K1UKU9-F1
#
_entry.id   AF-K1UKU9-F1
#
_cell.length_a   1.000
_cell.length_b   1.000
_cell.length_c   1.000
_cell.angle_alpha   90.00
_cell.angle_beta   90.00
_cell.angle_gamma   90.00
#
_symmetry.space_group_name_H-M   'P 1'
#
loop_
_entity.id
_entity.type
_entity.pdbx_description
1 polymer ?
#
loop_
_entity_poly.entity_id
_entity_poly.type
_entity_poly.pdbx_seq_one_letter_code
_entity_poly.pdbx_strand_id
1 'polypeptide(L)'
;MYKKGIYTVTANEPLTPSVWRMTLEGDTQYLTRPGQFVNIEVEGLYLRRPISVCDYDERTLTLIYKVVGEGTARLSEMKTGEKLDLLTGLGNGFDPDAECRRPLLVGGGVGVPPLYNLAKKLIDKGRKVTVVLGFNTASEVFYEEEFRALSAEVFVTTADGTHGIKGFVTTAIAEKKPDFDYFYACGPLPMLRALSDATGDTPGELSFEERMGC
;
A
#
# COMPACT_ATOMS: atom_id res chain seq x y z
N MET A 1 -4.71 -22.91 -13.55
CA MET A 1 -4.32 -21.72 -14.33
C MET A 1 -3.22 -21.03 -13.53
N TYR A 2 -1.99 -20.99 -14.07
CA TYR A 2 -0.82 -20.57 -13.28
C TYR A 2 -0.73 -19.05 -13.25
N LYS A 3 -0.83 -18.45 -12.06
CA LYS A 3 -0.62 -17.01 -11.84
C LYS A 3 0.88 -16.63 -11.84
N LYS A 4 1.71 -17.38 -12.56
CA LYS A 4 3.18 -17.27 -12.56
C LYS A 4 3.65 -16.66 -13.87
N GLY A 5 4.48 -15.62 -13.82
CA GLY A 5 4.97 -14.94 -15.01
C GLY A 5 6.31 -14.25 -14.81
N ILE A 6 6.98 -13.95 -15.92
CA ILE A 6 8.20 -13.14 -15.94
C ILE A 6 7.83 -11.69 -16.22
N TYR A 7 8.30 -10.79 -15.37
CA TYR A 7 8.09 -9.35 -15.48
C TYR A 7 9.44 -8.67 -15.66
N THR A 8 9.43 -7.55 -16.39
CA THR A 8 10.64 -6.76 -16.64
C THR A 8 10.60 -5.48 -15.84
N VAL A 9 11.69 -5.18 -15.11
CA VAL A 9 11.87 -3.91 -14.41
C VAL A 9 11.92 -2.80 -15.44
N THR A 10 11.00 -1.85 -15.35
CA THR A 10 11.01 -0.64 -16.19
C THR A 10 11.59 0.54 -15.43
N ALA A 11 11.35 0.62 -14.13
CA ALA A 11 11.95 1.61 -13.23
C ALA A 11 12.12 1.04 -11.82
N ASN A 12 13.15 1.50 -11.10
CA ASN A 12 13.38 1.16 -9.70
C ASN A 12 14.08 2.33 -8.99
N GLU A 13 13.35 3.06 -8.16
CA GLU A 13 13.77 4.38 -7.68
C GLU A 13 13.53 4.51 -6.16
N PRO A 14 14.44 5.14 -5.41
CA PRO A 14 14.21 5.41 -4.00
C PRO A 14 13.14 6.51 -3.84
N LEU A 15 12.13 6.26 -3.00
CA LEU A 15 11.18 7.27 -2.52
C LEU A 15 11.68 7.94 -1.25
N THR A 16 12.32 7.15 -0.39
CA THR A 16 12.95 7.59 0.87
C THR A 16 14.28 6.86 1.04
N PRO A 17 15.09 7.12 2.08
CA PRO A 17 16.34 6.38 2.31
C PRO A 17 16.18 4.86 2.40
N SER A 18 14.99 4.35 2.74
CA SER A 18 14.75 2.91 2.91
C SER A 18 13.57 2.36 2.12
N VAL A 19 12.79 3.19 1.43
CA VAL A 19 11.62 2.77 0.65
C VAL A 19 11.86 3.01 -0.82
N TRP A 20 11.56 1.99 -1.63
CA TRP A 20 11.78 1.98 -3.07
C TRP A 20 10.47 1.76 -3.82
N ARG A 21 10.34 2.38 -4.98
CA ARG A 21 9.27 2.18 -5.95
C ARG A 21 9.84 1.44 -7.15
N MET A 22 9.30 0.26 -7.43
CA MET A 22 9.63 -0.54 -8.60
C MET A 22 8.42 -0.64 -9.52
N THR A 23 8.62 -0.33 -10.80
CA THR A 23 7.61 -0.56 -11.84
C THR A 23 8.04 -1.74 -12.69
N LEU A 24 7.09 -2.63 -12.95
CA LEU A 24 7.29 -3.87 -13.66
C LEU A 24 6.32 -3.95 -14.83
N GLU A 25 6.81 -4.31 -16.01
CA GLU A 25 5.97 -4.65 -17.16
C GLU A 25 5.78 -6.17 -17.24
N GLY A 26 4.54 -6.63 -17.45
CA GLY A 26 4.20 -8.03 -17.63
C GLY A 26 2.69 -8.26 -17.76
N ASP A 27 2.25 -9.49 -17.48
CA ASP A 27 0.84 -9.86 -17.55
C ASP A 27 0.12 -9.56 -16.22
N THR A 28 -0.75 -8.56 -16.20
CA THR A 28 -1.47 -8.15 -14.98
C THR A 28 -2.89 -8.70 -14.89
N GLN A 29 -3.32 -9.59 -15.80
CA GLN A 29 -4.72 -10.03 -15.90
C GLN A 29 -5.31 -10.66 -14.62
N TYR A 30 -4.45 -11.16 -13.73
CA TYR A 30 -4.85 -11.77 -12.47
C TYR A 30 -4.99 -10.77 -11.31
N LEU A 31 -4.55 -9.52 -11.49
CA LEU A 31 -4.78 -8.42 -10.56
C LEU A 31 -6.16 -7.83 -10.87
N THR A 32 -7.12 -8.16 -10.02
CA THR A 32 -8.54 -7.81 -10.21
C THR A 32 -9.04 -6.85 -9.13
N ARG A 33 -8.41 -6.85 -7.95
CA ARG A 33 -8.81 -6.02 -6.81
C ARG A 33 -7.62 -5.28 -6.21
N PRO A 34 -7.79 -4.01 -5.76
CA PRO A 34 -6.76 -3.30 -5.01
C PRO A 34 -6.44 -4.05 -3.71
N GLY A 35 -5.22 -3.94 -3.20
CA GLY A 35 -4.78 -4.69 -2.01
C GLY A 35 -4.39 -6.15 -2.28
N GLN A 36 -4.46 -6.63 -3.53
CA GLN A 36 -3.77 -7.85 -3.91
C GLN A 36 -2.25 -7.65 -3.90
N PHE A 37 -1.52 -8.76 -3.77
CA PHE A 37 -0.07 -8.75 -3.67
C PHE A 37 0.57 -9.73 -4.66
N VAL A 38 1.89 -9.59 -4.83
CA VAL A 38 2.72 -10.50 -5.61
C VAL A 38 3.72 -11.22 -4.71
N ASN A 39 4.14 -12.42 -5.11
CA ASN A 39 5.23 -13.14 -4.47
C ASN A 39 6.42 -13.21 -5.43
N ILE A 40 7.47 -12.45 -5.13
CA ILE A 40 8.65 -12.27 -6.00
C ILE A 40 9.70 -13.31 -5.67
N GLU A 41 10.16 -14.06 -6.66
CA GLU A 41 11.37 -14.87 -6.54
C GLU A 41 12.61 -13.99 -6.61
N VAL A 42 13.51 -14.17 -5.66
CA VAL A 42 14.81 -13.49 -5.64
C VAL A 42 15.87 -14.58 -5.73
N GLU A 43 16.69 -14.53 -6.78
CA GLU A 43 17.70 -15.55 -7.06
C GLU A 43 18.57 -15.85 -5.82
N GLY A 44 18.78 -17.14 -5.56
CA GLY A 44 19.58 -17.61 -4.41
C GLY A 44 18.88 -17.57 -3.06
N LEU A 45 17.62 -17.11 -2.98
CA LEU A 45 16.83 -17.11 -1.74
C LEU A 45 15.66 -18.10 -1.85
N TYR A 46 15.50 -18.95 -0.83
CA TYR A 46 14.51 -20.03 -0.86
C TYR A 46 13.06 -19.51 -0.82
N LEU A 47 12.77 -18.55 0.06
CA LEU A 47 11.43 -17.97 0.18
C LEU A 47 11.26 -16.80 -0.78
N ARG A 48 10.08 -16.71 -1.41
CA ARG A 48 9.64 -15.54 -2.17
C ARG A 48 9.40 -14.34 -1.25
N ARG A 49 9.28 -13.14 -1.82
CA ARG A 49 8.98 -11.90 -1.09
C ARG A 49 7.54 -11.47 -1.41
N PRO A 50 6.61 -11.54 -0.45
CA PRO A 50 5.27 -11.01 -0.61
C PRO A 50 5.33 -9.49 -0.58
N ILE A 51 4.88 -8.82 -1.64
CA ILE A 51 4.86 -7.36 -1.76
C ILE A 51 3.51 -6.93 -2.31
N SER A 52 2.83 -6.05 -1.58
CA SER A 52 1.55 -5.47 -2.00
C SER A 52 1.68 -4.69 -3.30
N VAL A 53 0.70 -4.83 -4.18
CA VAL A 53 0.63 -4.03 -5.40
C VAL A 53 0.08 -2.65 -5.05
N CYS A 54 0.85 -1.62 -5.38
CA CYS A 54 0.47 -0.23 -5.16
C CYS A 54 -0.52 0.27 -6.22
N ASP A 55 -0.21 -0.01 -7.48
CA ASP A 55 -1.01 0.35 -8.65
C ASP A 55 -0.76 -0.65 -9.78
N TYR A 56 -1.69 -0.73 -10.72
CA TYR A 56 -1.52 -1.53 -11.94
C TYR A 56 -2.45 -1.05 -13.05
N ASP A 57 -2.04 -1.31 -14.29
CA ASP A 57 -2.85 -1.21 -15.51
C ASP A 57 -2.81 -2.56 -16.27
N GLU A 58 -3.18 -2.58 -17.56
CA GLU A 58 -3.22 -3.79 -18.40
C GLU A 58 -1.86 -4.47 -18.61
N ARG A 59 -0.75 -3.74 -18.41
CA ARG A 59 0.61 -4.19 -18.75
C ARG A 59 1.64 -3.87 -17.68
N THR A 60 1.35 -2.98 -16.76
CA THR A 60 2.29 -2.53 -15.74
C THR A 60 1.73 -2.73 -14.34
N LEU A 61 2.61 -3.05 -13.40
CA LEU A 61 2.31 -3.00 -11.98
C LEU A 61 3.40 -2.23 -11.24
N THR A 62 3.00 -1.50 -10.21
CA THR A 62 3.88 -0.72 -9.35
C THR A 62 3.90 -1.34 -7.97
N LEU A 63 5.10 -1.56 -7.45
CA LEU A 63 5.38 -2.05 -6.12
C LEU A 63 6.09 -0.97 -5.32
N ILE A 64 5.78 -0.90 -4.03
CA ILE A 64 6.54 -0.07 -3.08
C ILE A 64 6.90 -0.93 -1.89
N TYR A 65 8.18 -0.95 -1.53
CA TYR A 65 8.69 -1.82 -0.48
C TYR A 65 9.78 -1.14 0.33
N LYS A 66 9.89 -1.52 1.61
CA LYS A 66 10.98 -1.10 2.50
C LYS A 66 12.11 -2.12 2.43
N VAL A 67 13.34 -1.64 2.38
CA VAL A 67 14.55 -2.45 2.47
C VAL A 67 14.77 -2.83 3.94
N VAL A 68 14.44 -4.07 4.29
CA VAL A 68 14.51 -4.58 5.67
C VAL A 68 15.33 -5.88 5.80
N GLY A 69 15.78 -6.45 4.69
CA GLY A 69 16.61 -7.64 4.66
C GLY A 69 17.16 -7.94 3.28
N GLU A 70 17.91 -9.05 3.19
CA GLU A 70 18.68 -9.42 1.99
C GLU A 70 17.85 -9.44 0.71
N GLY A 71 16.65 -10.04 0.73
CA GLY A 71 15.82 -10.11 -0.47
C GLY A 71 15.40 -8.73 -0.98
N THR A 72 14.94 -7.85 -0.10
CA THR A 72 14.57 -6.48 -0.48
C THR A 72 15.79 -5.61 -0.84
N ALA A 73 16.96 -5.89 -0.25
CA ALA A 73 18.21 -5.20 -0.61
C ALA A 73 18.62 -5.55 -2.05
N ARG A 74 18.57 -6.83 -2.43
CA ARG A 74 18.78 -7.26 -3.81
C ARG A 74 17.76 -6.63 -4.77
N LEU A 75 16.48 -6.57 -4.39
CA LEU A 75 15.46 -5.89 -5.18
C LEU A 75 15.79 -4.40 -5.40
N SER A 76 16.28 -3.68 -4.39
CA SER A 76 16.67 -2.26 -4.54
C SER A 76 17.86 -2.02 -5.47
N GLU A 77 18.67 -3.04 -5.74
CA GLU A 77 19.83 -2.90 -6.61
C GLU A 77 19.47 -3.11 -8.10
N MET A 78 18.32 -3.74 -8.38
CA MET A 78 17.89 -4.09 -9.72
C MET A 78 17.72 -2.86 -10.63
N LYS A 79 18.06 -3.04 -11.91
CA LYS A 79 18.07 -2.05 -12.98
C LYS A 79 17.01 -2.34 -14.02
N THR A 80 16.66 -1.31 -14.78
CA THR A 80 15.78 -1.43 -15.95
C THR A 80 16.27 -2.51 -16.91
N GLY A 81 15.35 -3.34 -17.37
CA GLY A 81 15.60 -4.48 -18.27
C GLY A 81 15.82 -5.81 -17.54
N GLU A 82 16.12 -5.81 -16.24
CA GLU A 82 16.21 -7.05 -15.47
C GLU A 82 14.85 -7.72 -15.31
N LYS A 83 14.86 -9.04 -15.09
CA LYS A 83 13.67 -9.88 -15.09
C LYS A 83 13.41 -10.45 -13.70
N LEU A 84 12.14 -10.47 -13.31
CA LEU A 84 11.66 -11.05 -12.07
C LEU A 84 10.59 -12.10 -12.34
N ASP A 85 10.66 -13.20 -11.60
CA ASP A 85 9.65 -14.24 -11.59
C ASP A 85 8.64 -13.96 -10.47
N LEU A 86 7.40 -13.67 -10.85
CA LEU A 86 6.32 -13.33 -9.92
C LEU A 86 5.22 -14.38 -9.92
N LEU A 87 4.70 -14.67 -8.74
CA LEU A 87 3.33 -15.12 -8.56
C LEU A 87 2.46 -13.88 -8.36
N THR A 88 1.42 -13.70 -9.17
CA THR A 88 0.56 -12.50 -9.16
C THR A 88 -0.88 -12.82 -8.75
N GLY A 89 -1.71 -11.79 -8.58
CA GLY A 89 -3.13 -11.93 -8.25
C GLY A 89 -3.39 -12.70 -6.94
N LEU A 90 -2.49 -12.55 -5.97
CA LEU A 90 -2.60 -13.21 -4.66
C LEU A 90 -3.38 -12.34 -3.68
N GLY A 91 -4.06 -12.99 -2.74
CA GLY A 91 -4.97 -12.33 -1.80
C GLY A 91 -6.33 -11.98 -2.40
N ASN A 92 -7.28 -11.67 -1.52
CA ASN A 92 -8.65 -11.30 -1.90
C ASN A 92 -8.76 -9.82 -2.29
N GLY A 93 -7.83 -8.97 -1.83
CA GLY A 93 -7.91 -7.52 -1.99
C GLY A 93 -9.06 -6.89 -1.20
N PHE A 94 -9.12 -5.56 -1.26
CA PHE A 94 -10.19 -4.75 -0.72
C PHE A 94 -11.42 -4.75 -1.63
N ASP A 95 -12.59 -4.48 -1.06
CA ASP A 95 -13.82 -4.29 -1.82
C ASP A 95 -14.08 -2.83 -2.22
N PRO A 96 -13.75 -2.40 -3.46
CA PRO A 96 -14.10 -1.05 -3.90
C PRO A 96 -15.61 -0.88 -4.14
N ASP A 97 -16.40 -1.96 -4.07
CA ASP A 97 -17.85 -1.96 -4.31
C ASP A 97 -18.68 -1.96 -3.02
N ALA A 98 -18.05 -2.05 -1.84
CA ALA A 98 -18.74 -1.98 -0.56
C ALA A 98 -19.64 -0.73 -0.49
N GLU A 99 -20.83 -0.85 0.11
CA GLU A 99 -21.78 0.25 0.29
C GLU A 99 -21.18 1.32 1.20
N CYS A 100 -20.53 2.32 0.58
CA CYS A 100 -19.79 3.37 1.25
C CYS A 100 -19.86 4.65 0.43
N ARG A 101 -20.20 5.77 1.06
CA ARG A 101 -20.23 7.09 0.42
C ARG A 101 -18.99 7.90 0.76
N ARG A 102 -18.46 7.73 1.97
CA ARG A 102 -17.37 8.53 2.54
C ARG A 102 -16.30 7.58 3.10
N PRO A 103 -15.46 7.00 2.24
CA PRO A 103 -14.43 6.06 2.66
C PRO A 103 -13.27 6.76 3.37
N LEU A 104 -12.85 6.21 4.50
CA LEU A 104 -11.61 6.55 5.20
C LEU A 104 -10.54 5.50 4.90
N LEU A 105 -9.44 5.90 4.28
CA LEU A 105 -8.27 5.05 4.03
C LEU A 105 -7.19 5.36 5.07
N VAL A 106 -6.71 4.35 5.79
CA VAL A 106 -5.70 4.52 6.85
C VAL A 106 -4.47 3.65 6.59
N GLY A 107 -3.37 4.29 6.22
CA GLY A 107 -2.11 3.62 5.86
C GLY A 107 -1.00 3.91 6.85
N GLY A 108 -0.25 2.89 7.28
CA GLY A 108 0.93 3.05 8.13
C GLY A 108 2.20 2.53 7.47
N GLY A 109 3.19 3.39 7.20
CA GLY A 109 4.45 3.00 6.56
C GLY A 109 4.23 2.26 5.25
N VAL A 110 4.78 1.04 5.12
CA VAL A 110 4.60 0.18 3.93
C VAL A 110 3.19 -0.42 3.78
N GLY A 111 2.26 -0.09 4.68
CA GLY A 111 0.83 -0.34 4.48
C GLY A 111 0.13 0.73 3.63
N VAL A 112 0.78 1.86 3.35
CA VAL A 112 0.26 2.92 2.46
C VAL A 112 0.05 2.47 1.00
N PRO A 113 1.01 1.77 0.34
CA PRO A 113 0.93 1.41 -1.06
C PRO A 113 -0.37 0.70 -1.52
N PRO A 114 -0.87 -0.37 -0.87
CA PRO A 114 -2.08 -1.07 -1.34
C PRO A 114 -3.35 -0.21 -1.33
N LEU A 115 -3.35 0.92 -0.61
CA LEU A 115 -4.48 1.84 -0.53
C LEU A 115 -4.53 2.81 -1.73
N TYR A 116 -3.46 2.93 -2.51
CA TYR A 116 -3.39 3.91 -3.60
C TYR A 116 -4.32 3.55 -4.77
N ASN A 117 -4.23 2.34 -5.32
CA ASN A 117 -5.17 1.88 -6.34
C ASN A 117 -6.62 1.83 -5.81
N LEU A 118 -6.81 1.54 -4.51
CA LEU A 118 -8.13 1.60 -3.89
C LEU A 118 -8.69 3.03 -3.93
N ALA A 119 -7.90 4.04 -3.54
CA ALA A 119 -8.31 5.44 -3.60
C ALA A 119 -8.71 5.84 -5.03
N LYS A 120 -7.90 5.49 -6.05
CA LYS A 120 -8.24 5.71 -7.47
C LYS A 120 -9.62 5.16 -7.81
N LYS A 121 -9.85 3.87 -7.53
CA LYS A 121 -11.13 3.20 -7.84
C LYS A 121 -12.32 3.82 -7.09
N LEU A 122 -12.14 4.25 -5.85
CA LEU A 122 -13.21 4.88 -5.07
C LEU A 122 -13.55 6.29 -5.60
N ILE A 123 -12.52 7.05 -6.00
CA ILE A 123 -12.67 8.40 -6.56
C ILE A 123 -13.31 8.35 -7.95
N ASP A 124 -12.92 7.40 -8.79
CA ASP A 124 -13.55 7.16 -10.11
C ASP A 124 -15.05 6.82 -9.98
N LYS A 125 -15.46 6.25 -8.84
CA LYS A 125 -16.87 6.00 -8.49
C LYS A 125 -17.58 7.22 -7.86
N GLY A 126 -16.92 8.38 -7.81
CA GLY A 126 -17.47 9.62 -7.27
C GLY A 126 -17.53 9.70 -5.74
N ARG A 127 -16.79 8.83 -5.02
CA ARG A 127 -16.74 8.87 -3.55
C ARG A 127 -15.79 9.97 -3.07
N LYS A 128 -16.15 10.63 -1.96
CA LYS A 128 -15.27 11.59 -1.29
C LYS A 128 -14.30 10.83 -0.40
N VAL A 129 -13.09 10.57 -0.89
CA VAL A 129 -12.05 9.81 -0.17
C VAL A 129 -11.28 10.71 0.79
N THR A 130 -11.18 10.28 2.05
CA THR A 130 -10.24 10.83 3.03
C THR A 130 -9.15 9.80 3.32
N VAL A 131 -7.90 10.24 3.39
CA VAL A 131 -6.73 9.40 3.62
C VAL A 131 -5.97 9.90 4.84
N VAL A 132 -5.61 8.99 5.75
CA VAL A 132 -4.73 9.25 6.89
C VAL A 132 -3.47 8.40 6.74
N LEU A 133 -2.32 9.05 6.62
CA LEU A 133 -1.01 8.42 6.43
C LEU A 133 -0.16 8.55 7.69
N GLY A 134 0.35 7.44 8.22
CA GLY A 134 1.18 7.40 9.42
C GLY A 134 2.62 6.96 9.14
N PHE A 135 3.58 7.76 9.61
CA PHE A 135 5.02 7.50 9.52
C PHE A 135 5.71 7.78 10.87
N ASN A 136 6.97 7.36 11.04
CA ASN A 136 7.70 7.69 12.27
C ASN A 136 8.25 9.11 12.26
N THR A 137 8.73 9.57 11.10
CA THR A 137 9.42 10.85 10.90
C THR A 137 9.23 11.36 9.47
N ALA A 138 9.49 12.65 9.24
CA ALA A 138 9.32 13.32 7.95
C ALA A 138 10.11 12.66 6.81
N SER A 139 11.30 12.14 7.10
CA SER A 139 12.14 11.48 6.09
C SER A 139 11.62 10.11 5.63
N GLU A 140 10.62 9.55 6.31
CA GLU A 140 9.92 8.33 5.90
C GLU A 140 8.62 8.60 5.14
N VAL A 141 8.18 9.87 5.03
CA VAL A 141 6.94 10.23 4.35
C VAL A 141 7.09 10.02 2.84
N PHE A 142 6.13 9.31 2.25
CA PHE A 142 6.00 9.14 0.81
C PHE A 142 4.52 9.07 0.42
N TYR A 143 4.22 9.29 -0.86
CA TYR A 143 2.88 9.19 -1.45
C TYR A 143 1.85 10.23 -0.97
N GLU A 144 2.21 11.18 -0.12
CA GLU A 144 1.30 12.27 0.27
C GLU A 144 0.79 13.04 -0.95
N GLU A 145 1.70 13.53 -1.79
CA GLU A 145 1.36 14.34 -2.96
C GLU A 145 0.63 13.51 -4.02
N GLU A 146 0.98 12.23 -4.16
CA GLU A 146 0.32 11.28 -5.05
C GLU A 146 -1.16 11.07 -4.66
N PHE A 147 -1.47 10.91 -3.36
CA PHE A 147 -2.87 10.86 -2.91
C PHE A 147 -3.59 12.20 -3.09
N ARG A 148 -2.91 13.33 -2.83
CA ARG A 148 -3.48 14.67 -3.08
C ARG A 148 -3.80 14.89 -4.56
N ALA A 149 -2.95 14.40 -5.46
CA ALA A 149 -3.13 14.49 -6.90
C ALA A 149 -4.37 13.71 -7.40
N LEU A 150 -4.82 12.70 -6.64
CA LEU A 150 -6.10 12.02 -6.90
C LEU A 150 -7.32 12.84 -6.45
N SER A 151 -7.14 14.02 -5.84
CA SER A 151 -8.19 14.81 -5.18
C SER A 151 -8.70 14.20 -3.86
N ALA A 152 -7.91 13.34 -3.21
CA ALA A 152 -8.23 12.86 -1.87
C ALA A 152 -7.95 13.94 -0.80
N GLU A 153 -8.73 13.94 0.27
CA GLU A 153 -8.41 14.73 1.47
C GLU A 153 -7.35 14.00 2.30
N VAL A 154 -6.14 14.54 2.41
CA VAL A 154 -5.00 13.84 3.01
C VAL A 154 -4.57 14.49 4.33
N PHE A 155 -4.51 13.67 5.38
CA PHE A 155 -3.88 13.98 6.67
C PHE A 155 -2.65 13.11 6.87
N VAL A 156 -1.52 13.71 7.21
CA VAL A 156 -0.28 12.98 7.51
C VAL A 156 0.05 13.12 8.99
N THR A 157 0.51 12.03 9.59
CA THR A 157 1.00 11.98 10.97
C THR A 157 2.42 11.48 11.02
N THR A 158 3.25 12.12 11.85
CA THR A 158 4.57 11.61 12.22
C THR A 158 4.65 11.42 13.73
N ALA A 159 5.19 10.29 14.17
CA ALA A 159 5.30 9.97 15.59
C ALA A 159 6.13 11.01 16.36
N ASP A 160 7.20 11.52 15.74
CA ASP A 160 8.04 12.58 16.31
C ASP A 160 7.50 14.00 16.10
N GLY A 161 6.52 14.20 15.21
CA GLY A 161 5.93 15.49 14.86
C GLY A 161 6.75 16.33 13.90
N THR A 162 7.70 15.73 13.19
CA THR A 162 8.55 16.43 12.21
C THR A 162 7.81 16.81 10.92
N HIS A 163 6.67 16.18 10.62
CA HIS A 163 5.78 16.53 9.51
C HIS A 163 4.31 16.23 9.83
N GLY A 164 3.40 17.11 9.41
CA GLY A 164 1.96 16.95 9.65
C GLY A 164 1.58 16.98 11.14
N ILE A 165 0.64 16.12 11.53
CA ILE A 165 0.13 16.02 12.91
C ILE A 165 1.07 15.14 13.73
N LYS A 166 1.50 15.63 14.90
CA LYS A 166 2.33 14.85 15.80
C LYS A 166 1.52 13.72 16.43
N GLY A 167 1.99 12.48 16.28
CA GLY A 167 1.37 11.30 16.87
C GLY A 167 1.13 10.20 15.85
N PHE A 168 0.03 9.47 16.04
CA PHE A 168 -0.34 8.32 15.20
C PHE A 168 -1.57 8.64 14.35
N VAL A 169 -1.92 7.75 13.43
CA VAL A 169 -3.12 7.91 12.58
C VAL A 169 -4.40 8.14 13.39
N THR A 170 -4.53 7.52 14.57
CA THR A 170 -5.66 7.73 15.48
C THR A 170 -5.68 9.13 16.07
N THR A 171 -4.53 9.77 16.26
CA THR A 171 -4.43 11.18 16.66
C THR A 171 -5.06 12.08 15.59
N ALA A 172 -4.72 11.88 14.31
CA ALA A 172 -5.32 12.64 13.21
C ALA A 172 -6.84 12.42 13.13
N ILE A 173 -7.31 11.18 13.29
CA ILE A 173 -8.75 10.87 13.28
C ILE A 173 -9.47 11.59 14.43
N ALA A 174 -8.90 11.59 15.64
CA ALA A 174 -9.49 12.26 16.79
C ALA A 174 -9.50 13.80 16.66
N GLU A 175 -8.43 14.38 16.12
CA GLU A 175 -8.30 15.83 15.95
C GLU A 175 -9.13 16.37 14.79
N LYS A 176 -9.05 15.71 13.62
CA LYS A 176 -9.70 16.17 12.39
C LYS A 176 -11.15 15.73 12.30
N LYS A 177 -11.52 14.65 13.00
CA LYS A 177 -12.87 14.08 13.01
C LYS A 177 -13.42 13.95 11.59
N PRO A 178 -12.71 13.22 10.70
CA PRO A 178 -13.18 13.04 9.34
C PRO A 178 -14.57 12.40 9.36
N ASP A 179 -15.41 12.81 8.44
CA ASP A 179 -16.75 12.27 8.29
C ASP A 179 -16.70 11.05 7.36
N PHE A 180 -16.80 9.85 7.91
CA PHE A 180 -16.71 8.59 7.17
C PHE A 180 -17.80 7.59 7.59
N ASP A 181 -18.16 6.69 6.69
CA ASP A 181 -19.12 5.59 6.93
C ASP A 181 -18.53 4.20 6.74
N TYR A 182 -17.30 4.12 6.26
CA TYR A 182 -16.56 2.88 6.06
C TYR A 182 -15.06 3.15 6.11
N PHE A 183 -14.26 2.22 6.65
CA PHE A 183 -12.80 2.36 6.62
C PHE A 183 -12.10 1.21 5.89
N TYR A 184 -10.95 1.53 5.31
CA TYR A 184 -10.00 0.55 4.77
C TYR A 184 -8.64 0.84 5.38
N ALA A 185 -7.97 -0.17 5.93
CA ALA A 185 -6.67 0.06 6.55
C ALA A 185 -5.64 -1.02 6.28
N CYS A 186 -4.39 -0.58 6.21
CA CYS A 186 -3.23 -1.45 6.07
C CYS A 186 -2.01 -0.83 6.77
N GLY A 187 -1.30 -1.63 7.55
CA GLY A 187 -0.13 -1.20 8.29
C GLY A 187 0.17 -2.11 9.48
N PRO A 188 1.04 -1.67 10.41
CA PRO A 188 1.46 -2.50 11.53
C PRO A 188 0.29 -2.93 12.42
N LEU A 189 0.36 -4.15 12.97
CA LEU A 189 -0.70 -4.70 13.83
C LEU A 189 -1.11 -3.77 15.00
N PRO A 190 -0.19 -3.07 15.71
CA PRO A 190 -0.58 -2.09 16.73
C PRO A 190 -1.45 -0.95 16.18
N MET A 191 -1.19 -0.50 14.95
CA MET A 191 -1.98 0.53 14.28
C MET A 191 -3.38 0.01 13.96
N LEU A 192 -3.49 -1.20 13.39
CA LEU A 192 -4.78 -1.79 13.03
C LEU A 192 -5.65 -2.02 14.27
N ARG A 193 -5.06 -2.46 15.39
CA ARG A 193 -5.77 -2.60 16.67
C ARG A 193 -6.27 -1.25 17.19
N ALA A 194 -5.39 -0.25 17.25
CA ALA A 194 -5.77 1.08 17.72
C ALA A 194 -6.86 1.73 16.85
N LEU A 195 -6.82 1.50 15.53
CA LEU A 195 -7.87 1.94 14.62
C LEU A 195 -9.20 1.22 14.88
N SER A 196 -9.18 -0.10 15.02
CA SER A 196 -10.38 -0.89 15.34
C SER A 196 -11.03 -0.41 16.64
N ASP A 197 -10.22 -0.16 17.68
CA ASP A 197 -10.71 0.35 18.97
C ASP A 197 -11.30 1.77 18.83
N ALA A 198 -10.67 2.63 18.02
CA ALA A 198 -11.08 4.02 17.82
C ALA A 198 -12.33 4.18 16.93
N THR A 199 -12.61 3.21 16.06
CA THR A 199 -13.71 3.24 15.08
C THR A 199 -14.96 2.50 15.53
N GLY A 200 -14.86 1.68 16.59
CA GLY A 200 -15.99 0.99 17.20
C GLY A 200 -16.73 0.10 16.19
N ASP A 201 -18.04 0.26 16.08
CA ASP A 201 -18.91 -0.54 15.20
C ASP A 201 -18.92 -0.06 13.73
N THR A 202 -18.09 0.92 13.37
CA THR A 202 -18.01 1.38 11.98
C THR A 202 -17.51 0.24 11.10
N PRO A 203 -18.21 -0.12 9.99
CA PRO A 203 -17.77 -1.20 9.13
C PRO A 203 -16.45 -0.85 8.43
N GLY A 204 -15.65 -1.86 8.13
CA GLY A 204 -14.40 -1.66 7.43
C GLY A 204 -13.64 -2.94 7.08
N GLU A 205 -12.57 -2.77 6.32
CA GLU A 205 -11.65 -3.83 5.90
C GLU A 205 -10.23 -3.57 6.41
N LEU A 206 -9.60 -4.64 6.91
CA LEU A 206 -8.23 -4.62 7.40
C LEU A 206 -7.38 -5.56 6.54
N SER A 207 -6.25 -5.05 6.03
CA SER A 207 -5.23 -5.84 5.37
C SER A 207 -4.09 -6.13 6.34
N PHE A 208 -3.82 -7.42 6.56
CA PHE A 208 -2.83 -7.92 7.50
C PHE A 208 -1.54 -8.32 6.78
N GLU A 209 -0.40 -8.02 7.41
CA GLU A 209 0.91 -8.51 7.02
C GLU A 209 1.30 -9.70 7.90
N GLU A 210 1.70 -10.80 7.28
CA GLU A 210 2.13 -12.02 7.96
C GLU A 210 3.40 -12.58 7.31
N ARG A 211 4.15 -13.41 8.05
CA ARG A 211 5.25 -14.17 7.46
C ARG A 211 4.70 -15.27 6.57
N MET A 212 4.84 -15.10 5.26
CA MET A 212 4.34 -16.06 4.28
C MET A 212 5.45 -17.03 3.85
N GLY A 213 5.09 -18.32 3.78
CA GLY A 213 5.81 -19.36 3.06
C GLY A 213 4.80 -20.17 2.27
N CYS A 214 5.15 -20.56 1.04
CA CYS A 214 4.34 -21.43 0.19
C CYS A 214 5.22 -22.49 -0.45
#